data_AF-A0A4Q2YPB4-F1
#
_entry.id   AF-A0A4Q2YPB4-F1
#
_cell.length_a   1.000
_cell.length_b   1.000
_cell.length_c   1.000
_cell.angle_alpha   90.00
_cell.angle_beta   90.00
_cell.angle_gamma   90.00
#
_symmetry.space_group_name_H-M   'P 1'
#
loop_
_entity.id
_entity.type
_entity.pdbx_description
1 polymer ?
#
loop_
_entity_poly.entity_id
_entity_poly.type
_entity_poly.pdbx_seq_one_letter_code
_entity_poly.pdbx_strand_id
1 'polypeptide(L)'
;MKYPVKYSRNPDPREIREGDLVWWNEGTCAGFVLEVMEDRESYEAWGLDEPSVALTNLHPLEANELKHPQRIGSVTTGATVVYPERSLEDDAVEPLSADERLELETAMATGRNRVAAENRDLPICVSMARNNTGNGWDWILHFVNADCVTLDSAVVPAKGPDVLD
;
A
#
# COMPACT_ATOMS: atom_id res chain seq x y z
N MET A 1 -27.34 -3.63 -11.28
CA MET A 1 -26.69 -2.32 -11.52
C MET A 1 -25.21 -2.64 -11.71
N LYS A 2 -24.56 -2.22 -12.80
CA LYS A 2 -23.12 -2.41 -12.97
C LYS A 2 -22.45 -1.23 -12.29
N TYR A 3 -21.68 -1.50 -11.23
CA TYR A 3 -21.00 -0.48 -10.44
C TYR A 3 -19.84 0.14 -11.26
N PRO A 4 -19.48 1.40 -11.01
CA PRO A 4 -18.58 2.12 -11.90
C PRO A 4 -17.12 1.82 -11.55
N VAL A 5 -16.33 1.61 -12.59
CA VAL A 5 -14.88 1.77 -12.63
C VAL A 5 -14.51 3.14 -12.02
N LYS A 6 -13.84 3.23 -10.86
CA LYS A 6 -13.45 4.52 -10.25
C LYS A 6 -11.99 4.51 -9.79
N TYR A 7 -11.06 5.15 -10.51
CA TYR A 7 -10.70 6.58 -10.67
C TYR A 7 -9.42 6.92 -9.89
N SER A 8 -8.25 6.80 -10.55
CA SER A 8 -7.17 7.78 -10.39
C SER A 8 -7.44 8.98 -11.32
N ARG A 9 -6.88 10.16 -11.03
CA ARG A 9 -7.21 11.46 -11.65
C ARG A 9 -7.45 11.46 -13.18
N ASN A 10 -8.43 12.28 -13.58
CA ASN A 10 -8.68 12.76 -14.95
C ASN A 10 -7.37 13.37 -15.51
N PRO A 11 -6.85 12.99 -16.70
CA PRO A 11 -7.58 12.46 -17.86
C PRO A 11 -7.57 10.94 -18.07
N ASP A 12 -6.76 10.18 -17.33
CA ASP A 12 -6.56 8.75 -17.58
C ASP A 12 -7.06 7.90 -16.40
N PRO A 13 -8.38 7.64 -16.33
CA PRO A 13 -8.96 6.87 -15.23
C PRO A 13 -8.38 5.46 -15.21
N ARG A 14 -7.70 5.11 -14.11
CA ARG A 14 -7.28 3.73 -13.83
C ARG A 14 -8.27 3.07 -12.87
N GLU A 15 -8.63 1.84 -13.21
CA GLU A 15 -9.45 0.97 -12.37
C GLU A 15 -8.58 0.41 -11.25
N ILE A 16 -9.04 0.54 -10.01
CA ILE A 16 -8.43 -0.11 -8.84
C ILE A 16 -9.00 -1.53 -8.76
N ARG A 17 -8.10 -2.52 -8.75
CA ARG A 17 -8.44 -3.95 -8.67
C ARG A 17 -7.74 -4.61 -7.50
N GLU A 18 -8.30 -5.70 -7.01
CA GLU A 18 -7.64 -6.55 -6.02
C GLU A 18 -6.24 -6.96 -6.49
N GLY A 19 -5.27 -6.82 -5.58
CA GLY A 19 -3.86 -7.07 -5.85
C GLY A 19 -3.09 -5.91 -6.49
N ASP A 20 -3.74 -4.81 -6.90
CA ASP A 20 -3.03 -3.63 -7.40
C ASP A 20 -2.18 -3.01 -6.29
N LEU A 21 -0.94 -2.65 -6.63
CA LEU A 21 -0.12 -1.77 -5.80
C LEU A 21 -0.65 -0.35 -5.91
N VAL A 22 -0.88 0.31 -4.79
CA VAL A 22 -1.47 1.66 -4.76
C VAL A 22 -0.69 2.61 -3.87
N TRP A 23 -0.67 3.88 -4.28
CA TRP A 23 -0.44 5.01 -3.40
C TRP A 23 -1.70 5.24 -2.55
N TRP A 24 -1.52 5.73 -1.33
CA TRP A 24 -2.60 6.33 -0.53
C TRP A 24 -2.02 7.30 0.52
N ASN A 25 -2.90 8.05 1.20
CA ASN A 25 -2.53 9.06 2.20
C ASN A 25 -1.64 10.12 1.53
N GLU A 26 -2.21 10.74 0.51
CA GLU A 26 -1.58 11.81 -0.26
C GLU A 26 -0.25 11.37 -0.91
N GLY A 27 -0.16 10.13 -1.40
CA GLY A 27 1.07 9.62 -2.02
C GLY A 27 2.22 9.32 -1.04
N THR A 28 1.94 9.31 0.26
CA THR A 28 2.96 9.05 1.30
C THR A 28 3.15 7.56 1.58
N CYS A 29 2.13 6.74 1.37
CA CYS A 29 2.15 5.32 1.67
C CYS A 29 1.98 4.50 0.40
N ALA A 30 2.76 3.42 0.26
CA ALA A 30 2.59 2.44 -0.81
C ALA A 30 2.14 1.10 -0.23
N GLY A 31 1.01 0.60 -0.71
CA GLY A 31 0.40 -0.64 -0.26
C GLY A 31 -0.17 -1.42 -1.42
N PHE A 32 -1.13 -2.30 -1.14
CA PHE A 32 -1.94 -2.92 -2.19
C PHE A 32 -3.41 -3.05 -1.79
N VAL A 33 -4.24 -3.25 -2.80
CA VAL A 33 -5.68 -3.47 -2.67
C VAL A 33 -5.95 -4.89 -2.21
N LEU A 34 -6.45 -5.03 -0.98
CA LEU A 34 -6.81 -6.33 -0.43
C LEU A 34 -8.13 -6.83 -1.02
N GLU A 35 -9.16 -5.99 -1.01
CA GLU A 35 -10.50 -6.35 -1.43
C GLU A 35 -11.25 -5.12 -1.96
N VAL A 36 -11.99 -5.31 -3.06
CA VAL A 36 -12.91 -4.29 -3.60
C VAL A 36 -14.33 -4.75 -3.32
N MET A 37 -14.99 -4.11 -2.33
CA MET A 37 -16.31 -4.50 -1.85
C MET A 37 -17.40 -3.73 -2.60
N GLU A 38 -17.80 -4.23 -3.77
CA GLU A 38 -18.84 -3.56 -4.59
C GLU A 38 -20.26 -3.95 -4.19
N ASP A 39 -20.46 -5.22 -3.84
CA ASP A 39 -21.78 -5.75 -3.51
C ASP A 39 -22.05 -5.74 -2.00
N ARG A 40 -23.34 -5.82 -1.69
CA ARG A 40 -23.85 -5.75 -0.32
C ARG A 40 -23.33 -6.86 0.57
N GLU A 41 -23.19 -8.06 0.05
CA GLU A 41 -22.71 -9.19 0.85
C GLU A 41 -21.27 -8.94 1.30
N SER A 42 -20.42 -8.44 0.40
CA SER A 42 -19.01 -8.13 0.70
C SER A 42 -18.86 -7.00 1.71
N TYR A 43 -19.48 -5.83 1.51
CA TYR A 43 -19.28 -4.71 2.45
C TYR A 43 -19.96 -4.96 3.80
N GLU A 44 -21.11 -5.67 3.85
CA GLU A 44 -21.75 -6.01 5.14
C GLU A 44 -20.94 -7.07 5.91
N ALA A 45 -20.21 -7.96 5.23
CA ALA A 45 -19.29 -8.91 5.89
C ALA A 45 -18.15 -8.22 6.63
N TRP A 46 -17.74 -7.03 6.17
CA TRP A 46 -16.80 -6.14 6.84
C TRP A 46 -17.44 -5.20 7.89
N GLY A 47 -18.76 -5.29 8.08
CA GLY A 47 -19.51 -4.42 8.99
C GLY A 47 -19.73 -2.99 8.48
N LEU A 48 -19.61 -2.78 7.17
CA LEU A 48 -19.82 -1.51 6.50
C LEU A 48 -21.25 -1.41 5.96
N ASP A 49 -21.68 -0.21 5.61
CA ASP A 49 -23.01 0.09 5.06
C ASP A 49 -22.97 0.59 3.61
N GLU A 50 -21.79 0.64 3.00
CA GLU A 50 -21.58 1.12 1.64
C GLU A 50 -20.37 0.50 0.94
N PRO A 51 -20.33 0.53 -0.41
CA PRO A 51 -19.18 0.07 -1.18
C PRO A 51 -17.88 0.75 -0.77
N SER A 52 -16.85 -0.06 -0.59
CA SER A 52 -15.58 0.37 0.00
C SER A 52 -14.41 -0.43 -0.58
N VAL A 53 -13.20 0.08 -0.40
CA VAL A 53 -11.97 -0.59 -0.78
C VAL A 53 -11.12 -0.80 0.47
N ALA A 54 -10.72 -2.05 0.71
CA ALA A 54 -9.76 -2.39 1.75
C ALA A 54 -8.36 -2.37 1.16
N LEU A 55 -7.46 -1.61 1.79
CA LEU A 55 -6.09 -1.45 1.37
C LEU A 55 -5.16 -1.87 2.52
N THR A 56 -4.03 -2.51 2.25
CA THR A 56 -3.01 -2.79 3.27
C THR A 56 -1.62 -2.23 2.92
N ASN A 57 -0.96 -1.64 3.91
CA ASN A 57 0.38 -1.06 3.77
C ASN A 57 1.46 -2.16 3.80
N LEU A 58 1.08 -3.42 3.96
CA LEU A 58 2.01 -4.54 3.82
C LEU A 58 2.16 -4.91 2.35
N HIS A 59 3.39 -5.06 1.87
CA HIS A 59 3.62 -5.33 0.45
C HIS A 59 3.05 -6.69 -0.03
N PRO A 60 2.49 -6.79 -1.27
CA PRO A 60 1.71 -7.94 -1.78
C PRO A 60 2.44 -9.29 -1.89
N LEU A 61 3.77 -9.33 -1.74
CA LEU A 61 4.52 -10.59 -1.65
C LEU A 61 4.34 -11.30 -0.29
N GLU A 62 3.82 -10.59 0.71
CA GLU A 62 3.64 -11.05 2.09
C GLU A 62 2.16 -11.26 2.46
N ALA A 63 1.24 -10.57 1.78
CA ALA A 63 -0.17 -10.57 2.13
C ALA A 63 -1.05 -11.54 1.33
N ASN A 64 -0.41 -12.49 0.63
CA ASN A 64 -1.11 -13.61 0.04
C ASN A 64 -1.34 -14.67 1.12
N GLU A 65 -2.56 -15.19 1.24
CA GLU A 65 -3.08 -16.09 2.31
C GLU A 65 -2.22 -17.34 2.60
N LEU A 66 -1.22 -17.62 1.77
CA LEU A 66 -0.41 -18.84 1.79
C LEU A 66 1.03 -18.66 2.32
N LYS A 67 1.50 -17.44 2.61
CA LYS A 67 2.90 -17.21 3.04
C LYS A 67 3.09 -16.58 4.42
N HIS A 68 2.09 -15.87 4.95
CA HIS A 68 2.20 -15.26 6.28
C HIS A 68 1.34 -16.02 7.31
N PRO A 69 1.91 -16.52 8.42
CA PRO A 69 1.20 -17.33 9.41
C PRO A 69 0.05 -16.60 10.13
N GLN A 70 -0.12 -15.29 9.92
CA GLN A 70 -0.98 -14.44 10.73
C GLN A 70 -2.20 -13.84 10.02
N ARG A 71 -2.42 -14.11 8.71
CA ARG A 71 -3.58 -13.54 7.99
C ARG A 71 -3.71 -12.02 8.22
N ILE A 72 -2.63 -11.27 8.05
CA ILE A 72 -2.71 -9.81 8.18
C ILE A 72 -3.57 -9.31 7.01
N GLY A 73 -4.64 -8.57 7.34
CA GLY A 73 -5.80 -8.36 6.49
C GLY A 73 -7.12 -8.72 7.18
N SER A 74 -7.06 -9.41 8.31
CA SER A 74 -8.19 -9.60 9.23
C SER A 74 -8.45 -8.33 10.06
N VAL A 75 -9.72 -8.08 10.39
CA VAL A 75 -10.32 -7.03 11.24
C VAL A 75 -9.55 -6.68 12.54
N THR A 76 -8.60 -7.51 12.94
CA THR A 76 -7.86 -7.45 14.21
C THR A 76 -6.37 -7.05 14.10
N THR A 77 -5.82 -6.79 12.91
CA THR A 77 -4.39 -6.43 12.77
C THR A 77 -4.20 -5.12 12.01
N GLY A 78 -3.52 -4.16 12.65
CA GLY A 78 -3.53 -2.71 12.36
C GLY A 78 -2.82 -2.20 11.11
N ALA A 79 -2.78 -2.97 10.01
CA ALA A 79 -2.15 -2.55 8.76
C ALA A 79 -3.14 -2.44 7.58
N THR A 80 -4.45 -2.63 7.82
CA THR A 80 -5.50 -2.47 6.80
C THR A 80 -6.32 -1.22 7.09
N VAL A 81 -6.51 -0.41 6.06
CA VAL A 81 -7.38 0.76 6.06
C VAL A 81 -8.52 0.52 5.08
N VAL A 82 -9.70 1.02 5.41
CA VAL A 82 -10.90 0.87 4.58
C VAL A 82 -11.37 2.26 4.19
N TYR A 83 -11.48 2.49 2.88
CA TYR A 83 -11.95 3.74 2.33
C TYR A 83 -13.30 3.55 1.64
N PRO A 84 -14.32 4.37 1.95
CA PRO A 84 -15.48 4.43 1.10
C PRO A 84 -15.06 4.98 -0.27
N GLU A 85 -15.74 4.54 -1.32
CA GLU A 85 -15.38 4.90 -2.71
C GLU A 85 -15.22 6.42 -2.93
N ARG A 86 -16.04 7.23 -2.25
CA ARG A 86 -16.01 8.70 -2.34
C ARG A 86 -14.73 9.34 -1.80
N SER A 87 -13.96 8.66 -0.95
CA SER A 87 -12.76 9.21 -0.29
C SER A 87 -11.47 8.87 -1.02
N LEU A 88 -11.52 7.99 -2.03
CA LEU A 88 -10.32 7.54 -2.76
C LEU A 88 -9.59 8.70 -3.45
N GLU A 89 -10.33 9.65 -4.03
CA GLU A 89 -9.73 10.82 -4.68
C GLU A 89 -9.08 11.77 -3.66
N ASP A 90 -9.76 12.02 -2.54
CA ASP A 90 -9.30 12.93 -1.49
C ASP A 90 -7.99 12.43 -0.84
N ASP A 91 -7.88 11.11 -0.64
CA ASP A 91 -6.70 10.47 -0.06
C ASP A 91 -5.60 10.15 -1.09
N ALA A 92 -5.78 10.59 -2.35
CA ALA A 92 -4.89 10.28 -3.47
C ALA A 92 -4.61 8.78 -3.61
N VAL A 93 -5.66 7.96 -3.49
CA VAL A 93 -5.56 6.53 -3.70
C VAL A 93 -5.48 6.25 -5.20
N GLU A 94 -4.35 5.72 -5.66
CA GLU A 94 -4.15 5.43 -7.08
C GLU A 94 -3.19 4.27 -7.33
N PRO A 95 -3.37 3.48 -8.41
CA PRO A 95 -2.42 2.44 -8.76
C PRO A 95 -1.06 3.00 -9.13
N LEU A 96 0.01 2.43 -8.56
CA LEU A 96 1.38 2.72 -8.97
C LEU A 96 1.53 2.48 -10.47
N SER A 97 2.17 3.42 -11.16
CA SER A 97 2.63 3.19 -12.54
C SER A 97 3.62 2.04 -12.61
N ALA A 98 3.86 1.53 -13.82
CA ALA A 98 4.85 0.47 -14.04
C ALA A 98 6.26 0.90 -13.59
N ASP A 99 6.61 2.17 -13.77
CA ASP A 99 7.91 2.72 -13.40
C ASP A 99 8.04 2.86 -11.87
N GLU A 100 7.01 3.40 -11.19
CA GLU A 100 6.98 3.49 -9.73
C GLU A 100 7.00 2.11 -9.07
N ARG A 101 6.26 1.16 -9.64
CA ARG A 101 6.29 -0.24 -9.20
C ARG A 101 7.70 -0.83 -9.31
N LEU A 102 8.35 -0.67 -10.46
CA LEU A 102 9.72 -1.18 -10.65
C LEU A 102 10.71 -0.51 -9.69
N GLU A 103 10.54 0.79 -9.44
CA GLU A 103 11.35 1.53 -8.49
C GLU A 103 11.15 1.00 -7.06
N LEU A 104 9.90 0.80 -6.64
CA LEU A 104 9.56 0.21 -5.34
C LEU A 104 10.15 -1.20 -5.18
N GLU A 105 9.97 -2.08 -6.17
CA GLU A 105 10.53 -3.43 -6.15
C GLU A 105 12.07 -3.41 -6.00
N THR A 106 12.73 -2.48 -6.69
CA THR A 106 14.18 -2.25 -6.59
C THR A 106 14.58 -1.71 -5.22
N ALA A 107 13.81 -0.77 -4.67
CA ALA A 107 14.03 -0.20 -3.35
C ALA A 107 13.89 -1.28 -2.27
N MET A 108 12.87 -2.13 -2.34
CA MET A 108 12.69 -3.26 -1.43
C MET A 108 13.86 -4.24 -1.47
N ALA A 109 14.32 -4.65 -2.66
CA ALA A 109 15.47 -5.52 -2.80
C ALA A 109 16.74 -4.88 -2.20
N THR A 110 16.90 -3.57 -2.38
CA THR A 110 18.00 -2.79 -1.79
C THR A 110 17.87 -2.72 -0.27
N GLY A 111 16.68 -2.44 0.26
CA GLY A 111 16.39 -2.34 1.68
C GLY A 111 16.66 -3.64 2.43
N ARG A 112 16.26 -4.79 1.87
CA ARG A 112 16.57 -6.11 2.42
C ARG A 112 18.08 -6.34 2.58
N ASN A 113 18.90 -5.77 1.72
CA ASN A 113 20.37 -5.88 1.85
C ASN A 113 20.98 -4.92 2.89
N ARG A 114 20.23 -3.90 3.35
CA ARG A 114 20.69 -2.88 4.31
C ARG A 114 20.35 -3.19 5.76
N VAL A 115 19.36 -4.05 6.01
CA VAL A 115 18.94 -4.45 7.36
C VAL A 115 19.70 -5.67 7.87
N ALA A 116 19.59 -5.93 9.18
CA ALA A 116 20.18 -7.10 9.82
C ALA A 116 19.70 -8.41 9.18
N ALA A 117 20.56 -9.43 9.15
CA ALA A 117 20.30 -10.68 8.43
C ALA A 117 19.02 -11.39 8.92
N GLU A 118 18.78 -11.38 10.23
CA GLU A 118 17.59 -11.91 10.88
C GLU A 118 16.28 -11.17 10.53
N ASN A 119 16.38 -9.93 10.05
CA ASN A 119 15.23 -9.08 9.73
C ASN A 119 14.91 -9.07 8.24
N ARG A 120 15.75 -9.66 7.38
CA ARG A 120 15.63 -9.57 5.91
C ARG A 120 14.37 -10.19 5.35
N ASP A 121 13.79 -11.15 6.06
CA ASP A 121 12.60 -11.88 5.64
C ASP A 121 11.34 -11.40 6.39
N LEU A 122 11.43 -10.31 7.16
CA LEU A 122 10.26 -9.72 7.80
C LEU A 122 9.36 -9.03 6.75
N PRO A 123 8.05 -8.93 7.04
CA PRO A 123 7.13 -8.08 6.30
C PRO A 123 7.58 -6.62 6.28
N ILE A 124 7.22 -5.92 5.21
CA ILE A 124 7.63 -4.53 4.98
C ILE A 124 6.39 -3.64 4.86
N CYS A 125 6.33 -2.59 5.68
CA CYS A 125 5.49 -1.42 5.45
C CYS A 125 6.30 -0.37 4.69
N VAL A 126 5.68 0.30 3.72
CA VAL A 126 6.38 1.23 2.83
C VAL A 126 5.76 2.61 2.89
N SER A 127 6.61 3.60 3.14
CA SER A 127 6.26 5.00 2.97
C SER A 127 7.31 5.72 2.15
N MET A 128 6.99 6.95 1.76
CA MET A 128 7.88 7.84 1.07
C MET A 128 7.87 9.19 1.76
N ALA A 129 9.04 9.79 1.90
CA ALA A 129 9.17 11.10 2.52
C ALA A 129 10.18 11.95 1.75
N ARG A 130 9.99 13.27 1.82
CA ARG A 130 10.96 14.21 1.28
C ARG A 130 12.23 14.17 2.13
N ASN A 131 13.38 14.10 1.47
CA ASN A 131 14.67 14.07 2.13
C ASN A 131 14.93 15.44 2.79
N ASN A 132 15.21 15.46 4.10
CA ASN A 132 15.45 16.71 4.84
C ASN A 132 16.80 17.38 4.54
N THR A 133 17.67 16.72 3.78
CA THR A 133 19.04 17.16 3.48
C THR A 133 19.28 17.47 2.00
N GLY A 134 18.27 17.30 1.14
CA GLY A 134 18.32 17.60 -0.29
C GLY A 134 16.94 17.81 -0.90
N ASN A 135 16.87 18.14 -2.19
CA ASN A 135 15.59 18.27 -2.91
C ASN A 135 15.09 16.92 -3.47
N GLY A 136 15.33 15.81 -2.76
CA GLY A 136 14.98 14.46 -3.21
C GLY A 136 13.89 13.81 -2.36
N TRP A 137 13.46 12.63 -2.78
CA TRP A 137 12.54 11.77 -2.05
C TRP A 137 13.27 10.51 -1.59
N ASP A 138 12.79 9.88 -0.53
CA ASP A 138 13.31 8.62 -0.02
C ASP A 138 12.15 7.64 0.21
N TRP A 139 12.33 6.41 -0.27
CA TRP A 139 11.57 5.26 0.18
C TRP A 139 12.02 4.89 1.60
N ILE A 140 11.05 4.78 2.50
CA ILE A 140 11.24 4.33 3.87
C ILE A 140 10.59 2.95 4.00
N LEU A 141 11.42 1.95 4.27
CA LEU A 141 11.04 0.55 4.35
C LEU A 141 11.13 0.11 5.81
N HIS A 142 9.98 -0.11 6.44
CA HIS A 142 9.89 -0.57 7.83
C HIS A 142 9.70 -2.08 7.87
N PHE A 143 10.65 -2.79 8.46
CA PHE A 143 10.59 -4.24 8.65
C PHE A 143 9.91 -4.53 9.97
N VAL A 144 8.71 -5.11 9.91
CA VAL A 144 7.81 -5.22 11.06
C VAL A 144 7.66 -6.67 11.52
N ASN A 145 7.42 -6.85 12.81
CA ASN A 145 7.08 -8.15 13.37
C ASN A 145 5.56 -8.44 13.25
N ALA A 146 5.16 -9.54 13.88
CA ALA A 146 3.78 -10.00 13.98
C ALA A 146 2.77 -8.96 14.49
N ASP A 147 3.23 -8.10 15.39
CA ASP A 147 2.41 -7.10 16.08
C ASP A 147 2.50 -5.75 15.38
N CYS A 148 2.97 -5.72 14.13
CA CYS A 148 3.26 -4.52 13.35
C CYS A 148 4.28 -3.57 14.02
N VAL A 149 5.16 -4.09 14.89
CA VAL A 149 6.24 -3.32 15.50
C VAL A 149 7.44 -3.31 14.57
N THR A 150 7.90 -2.12 14.21
CA THR A 150 9.13 -1.93 13.43
C THR A 150 10.35 -2.44 14.22
N LEU A 151 11.01 -3.46 13.67
CA LEU A 151 12.23 -4.03 14.21
C LEU A 151 13.49 -3.48 13.53
N ASP A 152 13.38 -3.09 12.26
CA ASP A 152 14.46 -2.50 11.49
C ASP A 152 13.91 -1.55 10.43
N SER A 153 14.75 -0.70 9.84
CA SER A 153 14.34 0.18 8.75
C SER A 153 15.47 0.44 7.78
N ALA A 154 15.11 0.55 6.51
CA ALA A 154 16.02 0.99 5.46
C ALA A 154 15.44 2.21 4.75
N VAL A 155 16.31 3.19 4.51
CA VAL A 155 16.01 4.37 3.69
C VAL A 155 16.71 4.19 2.35
N VAL A 156 15.97 4.32 1.24
CA VAL A 156 16.49 4.17 -0.12
C VAL A 156 16.08 5.39 -0.95
N PRO A 157 17.02 6.09 -1.61
CA PRO A 157 16.67 7.25 -2.44
C PRO A 157 15.63 6.91 -3.51
N ALA A 158 14.70 7.82 -3.72
CA ALA A 158 13.60 7.74 -4.66
C ALA A 158 13.61 8.91 -5.65
N LYS A 159 12.96 8.72 -6.80
CA LYS A 159 12.68 9.83 -7.73
C LYS A 159 11.59 10.76 -7.18
N GLY A 160 10.66 10.21 -6.39
CA GLY A 160 9.46 10.89 -5.92
C GLY A 160 8.24 10.51 -6.76
N PRO A 161 7.02 10.69 -6.23
CA PRO A 161 5.81 10.42 -7.00
C PRO A 161 5.46 11.64 -7.86
N ASP A 162 4.83 11.39 -9.00
CA ASP A 162 4.25 12.45 -9.84
C ASP A 162 3.04 13.14 -9.15
N VAL A 163 2.55 12.57 -8.04
CA VAL A 163 1.33 12.97 -7.31
C VAL A 163 1.56 14.14 -6.35
N LEU A 164 2.80 14.37 -5.92
CA LEU A 164 3.17 15.34 -4.89
C LEU A 164 3.73 16.68 -5.43
N ASP A 165 3.72 16.85 -6.76
CA ASP A 165 4.13 18.07 -7.47
C ASP A 165 2.94 18.99 -7.85
#